data_AF-A0AAV3PQX7-F1
#
_entry.id   AF-A0AAV3PQX7-F1
#
_cell.length_a   1.000
_cell.length_b   1.000
_cell.length_c   1.000
_cell.angle_alpha   90.00
_cell.angle_beta   90.00
_cell.angle_gamma   90.00
#
_symmetry.space_group_name_H-M   'P 1'
#
loop_
_entity.id
_entity.type
_entity.pdbx_description
1 polymer ?
#
loop_
_entity_poly.entity_id
_entity_poly.type
_entity_poly.pdbx_seq_one_letter_code
_entity_poly.pdbx_strand_id
1 'polypeptide(L)'
;MESLIGLVNRIQRACTALGDYGGGDNNAFSSLWDALPSVAVVGGQSSGKSSVLESIVGWDFLPRGSGIVTRRPLVLQLHKTNDG
;
A
#
# COMPACT_ATOMS: atom_id res chain seq x y z
N MET A 1 5.27 -3.02 -20.15
CA MET A 1 5.17 -3.04 -18.67
C MET A 1 4.63 -1.72 -18.14
N GLU A 2 5.12 -0.58 -18.62
CA GLU A 2 4.61 0.76 -18.26
C GLU A 2 3.11 0.96 -18.54
N SER A 3 2.57 0.39 -19.62
CA SER A 3 1.14 0.43 -19.96
C SER A 3 0.25 -0.27 -18.92
N LEU A 4 0.70 -1.41 -18.39
CA LEU A 4 0.00 -2.17 -17.35
C LEU A 4 0.00 -1.40 -16.02
N ILE A 5 1.15 -0.84 -15.65
CA ILE A 5 1.27 -0.01 -14.43
C ILE A 5 0.35 1.21 -14.54
N GLY A 6 0.32 1.87 -15.70
CA GLY A 6 -0.59 2.98 -15.95
C GLY A 6 -2.07 2.61 -15.83
N LEU A 7 -2.47 1.44 -16.36
CA LEU A 7 -3.84 0.93 -16.25
C LEU A 7 -4.21 0.58 -14.80
N VAL A 8 -3.34 -0.16 -14.11
CA VAL A 8 -3.54 -0.54 -12.70
C VAL A 8 -3.67 0.71 -11.84
N ASN A 9 -2.82 1.72 -12.04
CA ASN A 9 -2.91 2.98 -11.30
C ASN A 9 -4.24 3.73 -11.57
N ARG A 10 -4.79 3.66 -12.79
CA ARG A 10 -6.11 4.28 -13.09
C ARG A 10 -7.25 3.54 -12.40
N ILE A 11 -7.23 2.21 -12.41
CA ILE A 11 -8.21 1.38 -11.71
C ILE A 11 -8.11 1.65 -10.20
N GLN A 12 -6.90 1.66 -9.64
CA GLN A 12 -6.64 1.98 -8.23
C GLN A 12 -7.24 3.32 -7.82
N ARG A 13 -7.04 4.38 -8.62
CA ARG A 13 -7.63 5.70 -8.35
C ARG A 13 -9.16 5.69 -8.42
N ALA A 14 -9.74 5.02 -9.41
CA ALA A 14 -11.19 4.93 -9.55
C ALA A 14 -11.80 4.17 -8.36
N CYS A 15 -11.22 3.04 -7.98
CA CYS A 15 -11.64 2.23 -6.83
C CYS A 15 -11.48 2.96 -5.50
N THR A 16 -10.37 3.68 -5.29
CA THR A 16 -10.14 4.53 -4.11
C THR A 16 -11.22 5.61 -4.02
N ALA A 17 -11.42 6.38 -5.08
CA ALA A 17 -12.41 7.43 -5.11
C ALA A 17 -13.83 6.90 -4.87
N LEU A 18 -14.20 5.77 -5.50
CA LEU A 18 -15.52 5.16 -5.34
C LEU A 18 -15.75 4.55 -3.96
N GLY A 19 -14.71 4.00 -3.33
CA GLY A 19 -14.77 3.47 -1.95
C GLY A 19 -15.00 4.57 -0.91
N ASP A 20 -14.45 5.77 -1.13
CA ASP A 20 -14.57 6.91 -0.21
C ASP A 20 -15.94 7.63 -0.29
N TYR A 21 -16.75 7.42 -1.35
CA TYR A 21 -18.10 7.98 -1.48
C TYR A 21 -19.21 7.16 -0.77
N GLY A 22 -18.88 6.04 -0.14
CA GLY A 22 -19.80 5.20 0.64
C GLY A 22 -20.07 5.72 2.05
N GLY A 23 -20.52 6.97 2.19
CA GLY A 23 -20.94 7.52 3.48
C GLY A 23 -22.29 6.94 3.95
N GLY A 24 -22.28 6.14 5.02
CA GLY A 24 -23.53 5.77 5.71
C GLY A 24 -23.42 4.66 6.74
N ASP A 25 -22.77 3.54 6.41
CA ASP A 25 -22.77 2.36 7.26
C ASP A 25 -21.34 1.92 7.62
N ASN A 26 -21.08 1.80 8.92
CA ASN A 26 -19.80 1.41 9.54
C ASN A 26 -19.35 -0.03 9.20
N ASN A 27 -19.90 -0.66 8.16
CA ASN A 27 -19.65 -2.05 7.76
C ASN A 27 -19.33 -2.21 6.26
N ALA A 28 -19.07 -1.13 5.52
CA ALA A 28 -18.78 -1.15 4.08
C ALA A 28 -17.28 -1.10 3.74
N PHE A 29 -16.39 -1.56 4.62
CA PHE A 29 -14.92 -1.57 4.36
C PHE A 29 -14.45 -2.51 3.24
N SER A 30 -15.35 -3.20 2.52
CA SER A 30 -15.03 -4.22 1.52
C SER A 30 -15.14 -3.74 0.06
N SER A 31 -15.56 -2.50 -0.21
CA SER A 31 -15.82 -2.08 -1.59
C SER A 31 -14.55 -1.65 -2.33
N LEU A 32 -14.17 -2.44 -3.33
CA LEU A 32 -13.18 -2.19 -4.40
C LEU A 32 -11.69 -2.13 -4.02
N TRP A 33 -11.35 -1.82 -2.77
CA TRP A 33 -9.97 -1.84 -2.29
C TRP A 33 -9.33 -3.23 -2.36
N ASP A 34 -10.08 -4.27 -1.96
CA ASP A 34 -9.64 -5.67 -2.00
C ASP A 34 -9.39 -6.18 -3.42
N ALA A 35 -9.91 -5.49 -4.45
CA ALA A 35 -9.74 -5.84 -5.85
C ALA A 35 -8.48 -5.24 -6.48
N LEU A 36 -7.78 -4.35 -5.76
CA LEU A 36 -6.58 -3.70 -6.27
C LEU A 36 -5.35 -4.60 -6.08
N PRO A 37 -4.46 -4.69 -7.09
CA PRO A 37 -3.20 -5.41 -6.93
C PRO A 37 -2.37 -4.81 -5.79
N SER A 38 -2.20 -5.57 -4.72
CA SER A 38 -1.38 -5.22 -3.57
C SER A 38 -0.05 -5.98 -3.59
N VAL A 39 1.04 -5.33 -3.20
CA VAL A 39 2.34 -5.97 -3.00
C VAL A 39 2.55 -6.19 -1.50
N ALA A 40 2.76 -7.44 -1.09
CA ALA A 40 3.08 -7.80 0.28
C ALA A 40 4.51 -8.34 0.37
N VAL A 41 5.23 -7.95 1.41
CA VAL A 41 6.60 -8.45 1.68
C VAL A 41 6.54 -9.46 2.81
N VAL A 42 6.90 -10.71 2.49
CA VAL A 42 6.89 -11.85 3.42
C VAL A 42 8.30 -12.41 3.58
N GLY A 43 8.65 -12.88 4.78
CA GLY A 43 9.96 -13.43 5.06
C GLY A 43 10.29 -13.51 6.55
N GLY A 44 11.38 -14.20 6.88
CA GLY A 44 11.86 -14.39 8.26
C GLY A 44 12.21 -13.08 8.98
N GLN A 45 12.40 -13.15 10.29
CA GLN A 45 12.92 -11.99 11.04
C GLN A 45 14.29 -11.57 10.47
N SER A 46 14.54 -10.26 10.38
CA SER A 46 15.80 -9.69 9.90
C SER A 46 16.15 -9.98 8.42
N SER A 47 15.23 -10.53 7.62
CA SER A 47 15.44 -10.76 6.18
C SER A 47 15.36 -9.50 5.31
N GLY A 48 15.40 -8.29 5.90
CA GLY A 48 15.35 -7.03 5.15
C GLY A 48 13.97 -6.58 4.65
N LYS A 49 12.86 -7.10 5.19
CA LYS A 49 11.50 -6.75 4.75
C LYS A 49 11.21 -5.24 4.72
N SER A 50 11.57 -4.54 5.80
CA SER A 50 11.41 -3.09 5.88
C SER A 50 12.27 -2.38 4.84
N SER A 51 13.53 -2.82 4.65
CA SER A 51 14.45 -2.25 3.66
C SER A 51 13.96 -2.42 2.22
N VAL A 52 13.31 -3.54 1.90
CA VAL A 52 12.68 -3.75 0.57
C VAL A 52 11.51 -2.78 0.37
N LEU A 53 10.63 -2.62 1.36
CA LEU A 53 9.54 -1.65 1.28
C LEU A 53 10.06 -0.23 1.12
N GLU A 54 11.07 0.17 1.90
CA GLU A 54 11.73 1.48 1.82
C GLU A 54 12.38 1.71 0.45
N SER A 55 13.04 0.68 -0.12
CA SER A 55 13.65 0.77 -1.46
C SER A 55 12.61 0.97 -2.57
N ILE A 56 11.43 0.36 -2.44
CA ILE A 56 10.31 0.55 -3.38
C ILE A 56 9.74 1.96 -3.28
N VAL A 57 9.59 2.46 -2.05
CA VAL A 57 9.05 3.80 -1.78
C VAL A 57 10.07 4.90 -2.11
N GLY A 58 11.37 4.58 -2.02
CA GLY A 58 12.47 5.53 -2.21
C GLY A 58 12.70 6.44 -1.00
N TRP A 59 12.18 6.08 0.18
CA TRP A 59 12.33 6.87 1.40
C TRP A 59 12.51 5.95 2.62
N ASP A 60 13.29 6.41 3.60
CA ASP A 60 13.45 5.75 4.90
C ASP A 60 12.33 6.24 5.84
N PHE A 61 11.36 5.39 6.13
CA PHE A 61 10.18 5.75 6.94
C PHE A 61 9.75 4.64 7.92
N LEU A 62 10.31 3.43 7.81
CA LEU A 62 9.99 2.34 8.70
C LEU A 62 10.95 2.32 9.89
N PRO A 63 10.47 1.94 11.08
CA PRO A 63 11.35 1.80 12.24
C PRO A 63 12.45 0.77 11.94
N ARG A 64 13.63 1.01 12.49
CA ARG A 64 14.77 0.09 12.49
C ARG A 64 15.18 -0.17 13.94
N GLY A 65 15.65 -1.38 14.24
CA GLY A 65 16.05 -1.75 15.59
C GLY A 65 16.40 -3.24 15.72
N SER A 66 16.95 -3.61 16.87
CA SER A 66 17.19 -5.01 17.22
C SER A 66 15.89 -5.71 17.63
N GLY A 67 15.76 -7.00 17.32
CA GLY A 67 14.56 -7.79 17.62
C GLY A 67 13.46 -7.70 16.56
N ILE A 68 12.20 -7.91 16.97
CA ILE A 68 11.03 -7.86 16.07
C ILE A 68 10.57 -6.41 15.93
N VAL A 69 10.76 -5.86 14.73
CA VAL A 69 10.46 -4.45 14.46
C VAL A 69 9.02 -4.25 14.01
N THR A 70 8.59 -4.97 12.98
CA THR A 70 7.20 -4.95 12.48
C THR A 70 6.34 -5.90 13.30
N ARG A 71 5.71 -5.38 14.36
CA ARG A 71 4.86 -6.17 15.29
C ARG A 71 3.37 -6.19 14.92
N ARG A 72 2.96 -5.37 13.96
CA ARG A 72 1.58 -5.29 13.46
C ARG A 72 1.59 -5.24 11.93
N PRO A 73 0.55 -5.76 11.25
CA PRO A 73 0.37 -5.53 9.83
C PRO A 73 0.36 -4.02 9.55
N LEU A 74 1.12 -3.61 8.54
CA LEU A 74 1.16 -2.24 8.06
C LEU A 74 0.68 -2.24 6.62
N VAL A 75 -0.44 -1.56 6.37
CA VAL A 75 -0.93 -1.31 5.02
C VAL A 75 -0.42 0.06 4.60
N LEU A 76 0.42 0.09 3.57
CA LEU A 76 0.96 1.33 3.02
C LEU A 76 0.23 1.66 1.72
N GLN A 77 -0.39 2.83 1.69
CA GLN A 77 -0.99 3.38 0.48
C GLN A 77 -0.23 4.61 0.00
N LEU A 78 0.24 4.57 -1.24
CA LEU A 78 0.92 5.68 -1.88
C LEU A 78 -0.06 6.46 -2.75
N HIS A 79 -0.14 7.77 -2.54
CA HIS A 79 -0.97 8.68 -3.34
C HIS A 79 -0.07 9.52 -4.23
N LYS A 80 -0.39 9.56 -5.54
CA LYS A 80 0.24 10.52 -6.44
C LYS A 80 -0.33 11.91 -6.15
N THR A 81 0.52 12.85 -5.76
CA THR A 81 0.19 14.27 -5.69
C THR A 81 0.31 14.91 -7.09
N ASN A 82 -0.44 15.98 -7.35
CA ASN A 82 -0.41 16.68 -8.63
C ASN A 82 0.75 17.70 -8.73
N ASP A 83 1.45 17.95 -7.63
CA ASP A 83 2.48 18.99 -7.52
C ASP A 83 3.89 18.47 -7.85
N GLY A 84 4.04 17.82 -9.01
CA GLY A 84 5.34 17.27 -9.47
C GLY A 84 5.42 17.10 -10.97
#